data_AF-A0A562RQ75-F1
#
_entry.id   AF-A0A562RQ75-F1
#
_cell.length_a   1.000
_cell.length_b   1.000
_cell.length_c   1.000
_cell.angle_alpha   90.00
_cell.angle_beta   90.00
_cell.angle_gamma   90.00
#
_symmetry.space_group_name_H-M   'P 1'
#
loop_
_entity.id
_entity.type
_entity.pdbx_description
1 polymer ?
#
loop_
_entity_poly.entity_id
_entity_poly.type
_entity_poly.pdbx_seq_one_letter_code
_entity_poly.pdbx_strand_id
1 'polypeptide(L)'
;MGRTLEQALARLREFDAAHAATPTAASTQPARRELVLEAGQALWMFVVQREATGLRDSRHIMRTYNVPAEVQRCMGLAPAPSKQGSK
;
A
#
# COMPACT_ATOMS: atom_id res chain seq x y z
N MET A 1 -2.27 5.59 13.17
CA MET A 1 -2.37 4.22 12.64
C MET A 1 -2.99 4.20 11.25
N GLY A 2 -4.13 4.87 11.01
CA GLY A 2 -4.62 5.12 9.63
C GLY A 2 -3.65 5.94 8.76
N ARG A 3 -2.98 6.94 9.35
CA ARG A 3 -2.03 7.83 8.63
C ARG A 3 -0.95 7.12 7.81
N THR A 4 -0.42 5.99 8.29
CA THR A 4 0.61 5.24 7.55
C THR A 4 0.02 4.59 6.29
N LEU A 5 -1.17 3.99 6.40
CA LEU A 5 -1.90 3.45 5.25
C LEU A 5 -2.28 4.58 4.29
N GLU A 6 -2.77 5.71 4.80
CA GLU A 6 -3.14 6.87 3.99
C GLU A 6 -1.95 7.42 3.21
N GLN A 7 -0.79 7.56 3.86
CA GLN A 7 0.45 8.00 3.21
C GLN A 7 0.93 7.02 2.15
N ALA A 8 0.90 5.71 2.43
CA ALA A 8 1.32 4.71 1.45
C ALA A 8 0.39 4.69 0.22
N LEU A 9 -0.92 4.79 0.43
CA LEU A 9 -1.90 4.91 -0.65
C LEU A 9 -1.76 6.23 -1.42
N ALA A 10 -1.46 7.34 -0.75
CA ALA A 10 -1.19 8.62 -1.39
C ALA A 10 0.03 8.55 -2.31
N ARG A 11 1.16 8.01 -1.82
CA ARG A 11 2.37 7.82 -2.64
C ARG A 11 2.14 6.94 -3.86
N LEU A 12 1.38 5.85 -3.71
CA LEU A 12 1.03 4.99 -4.85
C LEU A 12 0.20 5.75 -5.89
N ARG A 13 -0.78 6.55 -5.45
CA ARG A 13 -1.62 7.36 -6.34
C ARG A 13 -0.83 8.47 -7.03
N GLU A 14 0.05 9.16 -6.31
CA GLU A 14 0.96 10.17 -6.85
C GLU A 14 1.89 9.58 -7.90
N PHE A 15 2.44 8.39 -7.62
CA PHE A 15 3.27 7.66 -8.56
C PHE A 15 2.50 7.26 -9.82
N ASP A 16 1.30 6.71 -9.67
CA ASP A 16 0.45 6.32 -10.79
C ASP A 16 0.04 7.55 -11.62
N ALA A 17 -0.28 8.68 -10.99
CA ALA A 17 -0.60 9.93 -11.68
C ALA A 17 0.60 10.51 -12.44
N ALA A 18 1.80 10.47 -11.84
CA ALA A 18 3.02 10.94 -12.48
C ALA A 18 3.43 10.09 -13.70
N HIS A 19 3.10 8.80 -13.68
CA HIS A 19 3.44 7.86 -14.76
C HIS A 19 2.28 7.57 -15.73
N ALA A 20 1.10 8.13 -15.50
CA ALA A 20 -0.06 7.97 -16.40
C ALA A 20 0.20 8.52 -17.81
N ALA A 21 1.05 9.55 -17.94
CA ALA A 21 1.40 10.17 -19.22
C ALA A 21 2.55 9.47 -19.97
N THR A 22 3.26 8.54 -19.32
CA THR A 22 4.44 7.84 -19.87
C THR A 22 4.28 6.33 -19.68
N PRO A 23 3.51 5.65 -20.56
CA PRO A 23 3.09 4.26 -20.34
C PRO A 23 4.19 3.19 -20.46
N THR A 24 5.43 3.58 -20.79
CA THR A 24 6.40 2.66 -21.41
C THR A 24 7.80 2.78 -20.81
N ALA A 25 7.92 2.67 -19.50
CA ALA A 25 9.21 2.31 -18.92
C ALA A 25 9.04 1.00 -18.15
N ALA A 26 9.56 -0.10 -18.71
CA ALA A 26 9.69 -1.37 -18.01
C ALA A 26 10.46 -1.22 -16.69
N SER A 27 11.28 -0.17 -16.57
CA SER A 27 11.97 0.27 -15.37
C SER A 27 11.07 0.85 -14.27
N THR A 28 9.84 1.30 -14.59
CA THR A 28 8.90 1.85 -13.59
C THR A 28 8.03 0.78 -12.92
N GLN A 29 7.87 -0.39 -13.55
CA GLN A 29 7.15 -1.53 -12.96
C GLN A 29 7.71 -2.01 -11.61
N PRO A 30 9.04 -2.16 -11.40
CA PRO A 30 9.57 -2.55 -10.09
C PRO A 30 9.28 -1.49 -9.01
N ALA A 31 9.47 -0.21 -9.31
CA ALA A 31 9.19 0.88 -8.36
C ALA A 31 7.71 0.93 -7.95
N ARG A 32 6.79 0.74 -8.91
CA ARG A 32 5.36 0.64 -8.63
C ARG A 32 5.06 -0.55 -7.72
N ARG A 33 5.66 -1.71 -8.01
CA ARG A 33 5.45 -2.94 -7.24
C ARG A 33 5.90 -2.78 -5.79
N GLU A 34 7.01 -2.09 -5.54
CA GLU A 34 7.46 -1.76 -4.18
C GLU A 34 6.41 -0.93 -3.43
N LEU A 35 5.88 0.12 -4.04
CA LEU A 35 4.82 0.96 -3.44
C LEU A 35 3.54 0.15 -3.13
N VAL A 36 3.17 -0.79 -4.01
CA VAL A 36 2.04 -1.70 -3.77
C VAL A 36 2.30 -2.62 -2.57
N LEU A 37 3.51 -3.15 -2.42
CA LEU A 37 3.88 -4.00 -1.29
C LEU A 37 3.92 -3.20 0.03
N GLU A 38 4.48 -1.98 0.01
CA GLU A 38 4.45 -1.08 1.17
C GLU A 38 3.03 -0.76 1.62
N ALA A 39 2.15 -0.41 0.67
CA ALA A 39 0.74 -0.17 0.95
C ALA A 39 0.03 -1.44 1.46
N GLY A 40 0.39 -2.62 0.93
CA GLY A 40 -0.14 -3.92 1.38
C GLY A 40 0.26 -4.24 2.82
N GLN A 41 1.50 -3.98 3.20
CA GLN A 41 1.98 -4.14 4.58
C GLN A 41 1.30 -3.15 5.52
N ALA A 42 1.20 -1.87 5.14
CA ALA A 42 0.52 -0.86 5.95
C ALA A 42 -0.96 -1.21 6.17
N LEU A 43 -1.62 -1.73 5.14
CA LEU A 43 -2.99 -2.22 5.21
C LEU A 43 -3.11 -3.41 6.17
N TRP A 44 -2.21 -4.39 6.06
CA TRP A 44 -2.19 -5.56 6.95
C TRP A 44 -2.05 -5.17 8.41
N MET A 45 -1.07 -4.31 8.74
CA MET A 45 -0.87 -3.83 10.11
C MET A 45 -2.10 -3.09 10.65
N PHE A 46 -2.73 -2.27 9.81
CA PHE A 46 -3.94 -1.54 10.19
C PHE A 46 -5.12 -2.47 10.46
N VAL A 47 -5.33 -3.48 9.61
CA VAL A 47 -6.39 -4.49 9.79
C VAL A 47 -6.15 -5.31 11.06
N VAL A 48 -4.93 -5.85 11.24
CA VAL A 48 -4.56 -6.63 12.45
C VAL A 48 -4.81 -5.83 13.72
N GLN A 49 -4.41 -4.56 13.73
CA GLN A 49 -4.64 -3.70 14.89
C GLN A 49 -6.13 -3.48 15.18
N ARG A 50 -6.96 -3.26 14.14
CA ARG A 50 -8.41 -3.09 14.32
C ARG A 50 -9.08 -4.38 14.77
N GLU A 51 -8.66 -5.53 14.26
CA GLU A 51 -9.19 -6.82 14.69
C GLU A 51 -8.85 -7.10 16.15
N ALA A 52 -7.63 -6.79 16.58
CA ALA A 52 -7.19 -6.94 17.97
C ALA A 52 -7.98 -6.05 18.95
N THR A 53 -8.53 -4.92 18.49
CA THR A 53 -9.39 -4.04 19.30
C THR A 53 -10.89 -4.31 19.13
N GLY A 54 -11.26 -5.38 18.40
CA GLY A 54 -12.66 -5.81 18.21
C GLY A 54 -13.39 -5.16 17.03
N LEU A 55 -12.71 -4.35 16.22
CA LEU A 55 -13.26 -3.65 15.06
C LEU A 55 -13.06 -4.49 13.77
N ARG A 56 -13.87 -5.54 13.59
CA ARG A 56 -13.69 -6.58 12.55
C ARG A 56 -14.24 -6.26 11.15
N ASP A 57 -14.62 -5.01 10.86
CA ASP A 57 -15.17 -4.66 9.54
C ASP A 57 -14.08 -4.28 8.52
N SER A 58 -13.33 -5.29 8.10
CA SER A 58 -12.24 -5.15 7.11
C SER A 58 -12.75 -4.74 5.73
N ARG A 59 -13.99 -5.13 5.36
CA ARG A 59 -14.59 -4.74 4.08
C ARG A 59 -14.95 -3.26 4.04
N HIS A 60 -15.45 -2.71 5.13
CA HIS A 60 -15.69 -1.28 5.24
C HIS A 60 -14.38 -0.49 5.08
N ILE A 61 -13.27 -0.94 5.67
CA ILE A 61 -11.94 -0.31 5.52
C ILE A 61 -11.55 -0.21 4.05
N MET A 62 -11.63 -1.31 3.30
CA MET A 62 -11.23 -1.35 1.89
C MET A 62 -11.97 -0.29 1.06
N ARG A 63 -13.26 -0.08 1.33
CA ARG A 63 -14.07 0.94 0.65
C ARG A 63 -13.74 2.35 1.13
N THR A 64 -13.68 2.57 2.44
CA THR A 64 -13.45 3.91 3.04
C THR A 64 -12.10 4.49 2.63
N TYR A 65 -11.07 3.65 2.53
CA TYR A 65 -9.73 4.09 2.11
C TYR A 65 -9.51 4.00 0.58
N ASN A 66 -10.51 3.54 -0.17
CA ASN A 66 -10.45 3.28 -1.62
C ASN A 66 -9.17 2.50 -2.00
N VAL A 67 -9.01 1.34 -1.36
CA VAL A 67 -7.82 0.49 -1.48
C VAL A 67 -7.81 -0.22 -2.85
N PRO A 68 -6.78 -0.06 -3.68
CA PRO A 68 -6.67 -0.76 -4.96
C PRO A 68 -6.65 -2.29 -4.81
N ALA A 69 -7.23 -3.03 -5.75
CA ALA A 69 -7.33 -4.49 -5.69
C ALA A 69 -5.97 -5.20 -5.59
N GLU A 70 -4.93 -4.65 -6.20
CA GLU A 70 -3.56 -5.17 -6.07
C GLU A 70 -2.96 -5.00 -4.67
N VAL A 71 -3.27 -3.91 -3.98
CA VAL A 71 -2.85 -3.66 -2.60
C VAL A 71 -3.58 -4.63 -1.66
N GLN A 72 -4.86 -4.88 -1.91
CA GLN A 72 -5.62 -5.91 -1.18
C GLN A 72 -5.01 -7.31 -1.36
N ARG A 73 -4.61 -7.67 -2.59
CA ARG A 73 -3.93 -8.95 -2.88
C ARG A 73 -2.55 -9.06 -2.23
N CYS A 74 -1.87 -7.94 -2.01
CA CYS A 74 -0.59 -7.89 -1.32
C CYS A 74 -0.72 -7.78 0.21
N MET A 75 -1.94 -7.74 0.75
CA MET A 75 -2.14 -7.71 2.19
C MET A 75 -1.57 -8.98 2.83
N GLY A 76 -0.64 -8.81 3.77
CA GLY A 76 0.07 -9.92 4.41
C GLY A 76 1.30 -10.42 3.67
N LEU A 77 1.59 -9.90 2.46
CA LEU A 77 2.90 -10.02 1.83
C LEU A 77 3.80 -8.95 2.44
N ALA A 78 4.83 -9.36 3.16
CA ALA A 78 5.86 -8.42 3.59
C ALA A 78 6.71 -8.03 2.37
N PRO A 79 6.92 -6.72 2.10
CA PRO A 79 8.00 -6.32 1.21
C PRO A 79 9.31 -6.91 1.74
N ALA A 80 10.20 -7.32 0.83
CA ALA A 80 11.59 -7.57 1.22
C ALA A 80 12.07 -6.32 1.96
N PRO A 81 12.82 -6.45 3.08
CA PRO A 81 13.27 -5.30 3.85
C PRO A 81 14.01 -4.37 2.89
N SER A 82 13.36 -3.26 2.53
CA SER A 82 14.00 -2.22 1.75
C SER A 82 15.15 -1.74 2.61
N LYS A 83 16.37 -1.82 2.09
CA LYS A 83 17.55 -1.23 2.74
C LYS A 83 17.23 0.24 2.93
N GLN A 84 16.71 0.60 4.11
CA GLN A 84 16.63 1.98 4.54
C GLN A 84 18.07 2.49 4.51
N GLY A 85 18.34 3.41 3.60
CA GLY A 85 19.64 4.08 3.54
C GLY A 85 19.91 4.71 4.90
N SER A 86 20.90 4.16 5.59
CA SER A 86 21.55 4.81 6.72
C SER A 86 22.02 6.20 6.28
N LYS A 87 21.60 7.22 7.01
CA LYS A 87 22.30 8.49 7.05
C LYS A 87 22.72 8.75 8.48
#